data_AF-A0A925MAP8-F1
#
_entry.id   AF-A0A925MAP8-F1
#
_cell.length_a   1.000
_cell.length_b   1.000
_cell.length_c   1.000
_cell.angle_alpha   90.00
_cell.angle_beta   90.00
_cell.angle_gamma   90.00
#
_symmetry.space_group_name_H-M   'P 1'
#
loop_
_entity.id
_entity.type
_entity.pdbx_description
1 polymer ?
#
loop_
_entity_poly.entity_id
_entity_poly.type
_entity_poly.pdbx_seq_one_letter_code
_entity_poly.pdbx_strand_id
1 'polypeptide(L)'
;MSCALDAGQSIAFSVGGTPYLDAGNMGVAPAWTTRALSASEAAWVSACVLARLNLTSTVVHISARGANAGYDTTITELADYAIEEGAFWGNVFTDVGAIAGFSCNGIDQAADDSYGDLPARACAQWDGVAGSNRSACGLTYVGLCTTACTTASPYANCASGGGARADAVVTSFLSGTAP
;
A
#
# COMPACT_ATOMS: atom_id res chain seq x y z
N MET A 1 -6.44 -10.15 7.08
CA MET A 1 -5.21 -10.95 7.22
C MET A 1 -4.38 -11.08 5.94
N SER A 2 -4.96 -10.82 4.76
CA SER A 2 -4.31 -10.90 3.44
C SER A 2 -2.90 -10.29 3.31
N CYS A 3 -2.57 -9.18 3.97
CA CYS A 3 -1.22 -8.58 3.91
C CYS A 3 -0.15 -9.35 4.68
N ALA A 4 -0.51 -9.97 5.81
CA ALA A 4 0.48 -10.50 6.75
C ALA A 4 0.69 -12.00 6.58
N LEU A 5 -0.41 -12.76 6.49
CA LEU A 5 -0.36 -14.21 6.41
C LEU A 5 -0.19 -14.66 4.97
N ASP A 6 0.40 -15.83 4.77
CA ASP A 6 0.51 -16.43 3.44
C ASP A 6 -0.80 -17.12 3.01
N ALA A 7 -0.91 -17.48 1.74
CA ALA A 7 -2.12 -18.11 1.18
C ALA A 7 -2.48 -19.48 1.80
N GLY A 8 -1.57 -20.13 2.53
CA GLY A 8 -1.81 -21.38 3.26
C GLY A 8 -2.29 -21.17 4.69
N GLN A 9 -2.33 -19.94 5.18
CA GLN A 9 -2.68 -19.60 6.56
C GLN A 9 -4.05 -18.90 6.65
N SER A 10 -4.72 -19.08 7.78
CA SER A 10 -5.99 -18.39 8.10
C SER A 10 -6.12 -18.13 9.59
N ILE A 11 -6.94 -17.14 9.95
CA ILE A 11 -7.31 -16.85 11.34
C ILE A 11 -8.82 -16.99 11.49
N ALA A 12 -9.23 -17.75 12.49
CA ALA A 12 -10.61 -17.83 12.95
C ALA A 12 -10.84 -16.79 14.06
N PHE A 13 -11.92 -16.01 13.94
CA PHE A 13 -12.33 -15.06 14.97
C PHE A 13 -13.86 -14.97 15.03
N SER A 14 -14.42 -14.35 16.07
CA SER A 14 -15.86 -14.14 16.18
C SER A 14 -16.19 -12.69 16.47
N VAL A 15 -17.20 -12.17 15.76
CA VAL A 15 -17.77 -10.83 15.98
C VAL A 15 -19.24 -11.02 16.31
N GLY A 16 -19.66 -10.60 17.51
CA GLY A 16 -21.06 -10.76 17.95
C GLY A 16 -21.54 -12.22 18.03
N GLY A 17 -20.64 -13.19 18.19
CA GLY A 17 -20.96 -14.63 18.22
C GLY A 17 -21.02 -15.29 16.84
N THR A 18 -20.92 -14.53 15.74
CA THR A 18 -20.77 -15.08 14.39
C THR A 18 -19.31 -15.46 14.14
N PRO A 19 -18.99 -16.71 13.78
CA PRO A 19 -17.62 -17.11 13.46
C PRO A 19 -17.24 -16.64 12.05
N TYR A 20 -16.00 -16.19 11.91
CA TYR A 20 -15.36 -15.78 10.66
C TYR A 20 -14.04 -16.51 10.49
N LEU A 21 -13.70 -16.82 9.25
CA LEU A 21 -12.39 -17.34 8.85
C LEU A 21 -11.84 -16.40 7.78
N ASP A 22 -10.69 -15.78 8.05
CA ASP A 22 -10.04 -14.87 7.11
C ASP A 22 -8.69 -15.44 6.69
N ALA A 23 -8.50 -15.57 5.37
CA ALA A 23 -7.31 -16.17 4.77
C ALA A 23 -6.18 -15.14 4.56
N GLY A 24 -4.94 -15.61 4.58
CA GLY A 24 -3.77 -14.86 4.14
C GLY A 24 -3.65 -14.78 2.62
N ASN A 25 -2.65 -14.04 2.15
CA ASN A 25 -2.25 -14.01 0.75
C ASN A 25 -0.75 -13.69 0.62
N MET A 26 -0.33 -12.50 1.05
CA MET A 26 1.00 -11.95 0.74
C MET A 26 2.14 -12.60 1.56
N GLY A 27 1.89 -13.08 2.78
CA GLY A 27 2.92 -13.79 3.56
C GLY A 27 4.10 -12.91 4.03
N VAL A 28 3.86 -11.61 4.26
CA VAL A 28 4.88 -10.67 4.75
C VAL A 28 5.32 -10.97 6.20
N ALA A 29 4.41 -11.49 7.01
CA ALA A 29 4.59 -11.75 8.44
C ALA A 29 3.84 -13.03 8.88
N PRO A 30 4.16 -14.21 8.31
CA PRO A 30 3.40 -15.44 8.54
C PRO A 30 3.49 -15.93 9.99
N ALA A 31 4.54 -15.51 10.72
CA ALA A 31 4.74 -15.82 12.13
C ALA A 31 3.79 -15.04 13.07
N TRP A 32 2.99 -14.10 12.56
CA TRP A 32 2.05 -13.33 13.39
C TRP A 32 0.99 -14.19 14.09
N THR A 33 0.77 -15.42 13.60
CA THR A 33 -0.10 -16.42 14.24
C THR A 33 0.45 -16.98 15.55
N THR A 34 1.77 -16.90 15.78
CA THR A 34 2.43 -17.53 16.94
C THR A 34 3.24 -16.55 17.78
N ARG A 35 3.51 -15.34 17.28
CA ARG A 35 4.20 -14.27 18.00
C ARG A 35 3.75 -12.89 17.54
N ALA A 36 4.08 -11.87 18.33
CA ALA A 36 3.89 -10.48 17.91
C ALA A 36 4.75 -10.14 16.68
N LEU A 37 4.29 -9.14 15.92
CA LEU A 37 5.05 -8.56 14.81
C LEU A 37 6.33 -7.91 15.34
N SER A 38 7.44 -8.13 14.64
CA SER A 38 8.62 -7.28 14.75
C SER A 38 8.33 -5.90 14.16
N ALA A 39 9.18 -4.92 14.46
CA ALA A 39 9.04 -3.57 13.90
C ALA A 39 9.07 -3.56 12.36
N SER A 40 9.91 -4.40 11.75
CA SER A 40 10.00 -4.52 10.29
C SER A 40 8.73 -5.13 9.69
N GLU A 41 8.21 -6.20 10.30
CA GLU A 41 6.96 -6.84 9.84
C GLU A 41 5.78 -5.88 9.99
N ALA A 42 5.71 -5.16 11.11
CA ALA A 42 4.68 -4.14 11.34
C ALA A 42 4.73 -3.03 10.27
N ALA A 43 5.92 -2.56 9.89
CA ALA A 43 6.07 -1.56 8.84
C ALA A 43 5.61 -2.08 7.47
N TRP A 44 5.99 -3.30 7.08
CA TRP A 44 5.55 -3.87 5.80
C TRP A 44 4.05 -4.17 5.75
N VAL A 45 3.49 -4.72 6.83
CA VAL A 45 2.03 -4.93 6.93
C VAL A 45 1.30 -3.60 6.88
N SER A 46 1.82 -2.57 7.54
CA SER A 46 1.27 -1.21 7.49
C SER A 46 1.27 -0.67 6.07
N ALA A 47 2.39 -0.77 5.34
CA ALA A 47 2.50 -0.32 3.97
C ALA A 47 1.46 -0.99 3.05
N CYS A 48 1.24 -2.31 3.17
CA CYS A 48 0.18 -2.99 2.41
C CYS A 48 -1.23 -2.56 2.79
N VAL A 49 -1.51 -2.37 4.09
CA VAL A 49 -2.82 -1.87 4.53
C VAL A 49 -3.09 -0.47 3.96
N LEU A 50 -2.09 0.41 4.00
CA LEU A 50 -2.18 1.76 3.46
C LEU A 50 -2.37 1.76 1.93
N ALA A 51 -1.64 0.91 1.21
CA ALA A 51 -1.79 0.74 -0.25
C ALA A 51 -3.20 0.27 -0.65
N ARG A 52 -3.91 -0.43 0.23
CA ARG A 52 -5.27 -0.92 0.00
C ARG A 52 -6.37 0.06 0.44
N LEU A 53 -6.02 1.20 1.05
CA LEU A 53 -7.01 2.25 1.31
C LEU A 53 -7.66 2.65 0.00
N ASN A 54 -8.98 2.84 0.02
CA ASN A 54 -9.73 3.21 -1.16
C ASN A 54 -10.79 4.24 -0.76
N LEU A 55 -10.85 5.36 -1.50
CA LEU A 55 -11.84 6.41 -1.24
C LEU A 55 -13.21 6.05 -1.81
N THR A 56 -13.24 5.24 -2.86
CA THR A 56 -14.45 4.85 -3.57
C THR A 56 -15.03 3.54 -3.01
N SER A 57 -16.29 3.25 -3.31
CA SER A 57 -16.90 1.94 -3.00
C SER A 57 -16.54 0.86 -4.02
N THR A 58 -15.78 1.20 -5.07
CA THR A 58 -15.38 0.28 -6.13
C THR A 58 -14.20 -0.56 -5.65
N VAL A 59 -14.34 -1.88 -5.69
CA VAL A 59 -13.23 -2.80 -5.42
C VAL A 59 -12.27 -2.73 -6.60
N VAL A 60 -11.03 -2.34 -6.33
CA VAL A 60 -9.93 -2.33 -7.31
C VAL A 60 -8.91 -3.37 -6.90
N HIS A 61 -8.54 -4.24 -7.82
CA HIS A 61 -7.43 -5.16 -7.61
C HIS A 61 -6.12 -4.43 -7.86
N ILE A 62 -5.13 -4.69 -6.99
CA ILE A 62 -3.81 -4.07 -7.08
C ILE A 62 -2.73 -5.15 -7.11
N SER A 63 -1.69 -4.92 -7.92
CA SER A 63 -0.39 -5.58 -7.76
C SER A 63 0.42 -4.73 -6.79
N ALA A 64 0.60 -5.25 -5.57
CA ALA A 64 1.39 -4.60 -4.53
C ALA A 64 2.84 -5.08 -4.61
N ARG A 65 3.79 -4.16 -4.80
CA ARG A 65 5.20 -4.47 -5.05
C ARG A 65 6.11 -3.80 -4.04
N GLY A 66 7.16 -4.49 -3.61
CA GLY A 66 8.13 -3.95 -2.66
C GLY A 66 9.31 -4.90 -2.42
N ALA A 67 10.35 -4.42 -1.74
CA ALA A 67 11.58 -5.15 -1.44
C ALA A 67 11.43 -6.20 -0.30
N ASN A 68 10.35 -6.95 -0.30
CA ASN A 68 10.11 -8.07 0.61
C ASN A 68 9.48 -9.21 -0.19
N ALA A 69 9.94 -10.44 0.04
CA ALA A 69 9.55 -11.62 -0.74
C ALA A 69 8.03 -11.88 -0.78
N GLY A 70 7.27 -11.38 0.21
CA GLY A 70 5.80 -11.44 0.18
C GLY A 70 5.14 -10.58 -0.90
N TYR A 71 5.91 -9.73 -1.58
CA TYR A 71 5.49 -8.89 -2.71
C TYR A 71 6.14 -9.31 -4.03
N ASP A 72 6.76 -10.50 -4.09
CA ASP A 72 7.30 -11.02 -5.34
C ASP A 72 6.16 -11.27 -6.34
N THR A 73 6.32 -10.72 -7.54
CA THR A 73 5.31 -10.79 -8.59
C THR A 73 5.59 -11.90 -9.60
N THR A 74 4.55 -12.38 -10.26
CA THR A 74 4.70 -13.24 -11.44
C THR A 74 4.85 -12.44 -12.73
N ILE A 75 5.37 -13.06 -13.79
CA ILE A 75 5.45 -12.42 -15.12
C ILE A 75 4.07 -12.01 -15.63
N THR A 76 3.04 -12.82 -15.38
CA THR A 76 1.65 -12.50 -15.75
C THR A 76 1.14 -11.28 -14.99
N GLU A 77 1.37 -11.22 -13.68
CA GLU A 77 0.98 -10.07 -12.87
C GLU A 77 1.69 -8.77 -13.31
N LEU A 78 2.97 -8.85 -13.67
CA LEU A 78 3.69 -7.71 -14.22
C LEU A 78 3.08 -7.21 -15.54
N ALA A 79 2.58 -8.11 -16.38
CA ALA A 79 1.95 -7.77 -17.65
C ALA A 79 0.52 -7.22 -17.47
N ASP A 80 -0.25 -7.80 -16.54
CA ASP A 80 -1.65 -7.44 -16.33
C ASP A 80 -1.80 -6.13 -15.52
N TYR A 81 -0.81 -5.80 -14.68
CA TYR A 81 -0.82 -4.62 -13.82
C TYR A 81 0.32 -3.67 -14.19
N ALA A 82 0.15 -2.88 -15.25
CA ALA A 82 1.19 -2.01 -15.79
C ALA A 82 1.09 -0.55 -15.30
N ILE A 83 -0.05 -0.13 -14.75
CA ILE A 83 -0.35 1.27 -14.46
C ILE A 83 0.05 1.60 -13.02
N GLU A 84 1.01 2.51 -12.81
CA GLU A 84 1.55 2.89 -11.51
C GLU A 84 0.70 3.96 -10.80
N GLU A 85 0.07 3.56 -9.69
CA GLU A 85 -0.72 4.48 -8.85
C GLU A 85 0.19 5.35 -7.96
N GLY A 86 1.09 4.71 -7.22
CA GLY A 86 1.92 5.39 -6.22
C GLY A 86 2.41 4.47 -5.12
N ALA A 87 3.15 5.05 -4.18
CA ALA A 87 3.79 4.30 -3.10
C ALA A 87 3.29 4.74 -1.72
N PHE A 88 3.24 3.77 -0.81
CA PHE A 88 2.65 3.88 0.51
C PHE A 88 3.56 3.27 1.57
N TRP A 89 3.74 3.96 2.70
CA TRP A 89 4.52 3.47 3.84
C TRP A 89 4.07 4.15 5.13
N GLY A 90 4.55 3.63 6.26
CA GLY A 90 4.26 4.18 7.57
C GLY A 90 3.98 3.10 8.60
N ASN A 91 3.21 3.46 9.62
CA ASN A 91 2.82 2.56 10.68
C ASN A 91 1.34 2.75 11.05
N VAL A 92 0.54 1.69 10.92
CA VAL A 92 -0.88 1.66 11.29
C VAL A 92 -1.12 1.07 12.68
N PHE A 93 -0.07 0.55 13.33
CA PHE A 93 -0.10 -0.04 14.67
C PHE A 93 0.29 0.95 15.77
N THR A 94 0.23 2.26 15.49
CA THR A 94 0.38 3.34 16.48
C THR A 94 -0.85 3.45 17.37
N ASP A 95 -0.77 4.24 18.45
CA ASP A 95 -1.89 4.46 19.37
C ASP A 95 -3.19 4.85 18.62
N VAL A 96 -4.32 4.34 19.12
CA VAL A 96 -5.65 4.53 18.53
C VAL A 96 -5.95 6.03 18.39
N GLY A 97 -6.10 6.51 17.16
CA GLY A 97 -6.51 7.88 16.86
C GLY A 97 -5.60 8.64 15.87
N ALA A 98 -4.42 8.12 15.56
CA ALA A 98 -3.56 8.70 14.52
C ALA A 98 -2.86 7.61 13.71
N ILE A 99 -3.10 7.57 12.39
CA ILE A 99 -2.34 6.75 11.45
C ILE A 99 -1.11 7.55 11.01
N ALA A 100 0.09 7.03 11.25
CA ALA A 100 1.32 7.60 10.74
C ALA A 100 1.60 7.06 9.33
N GLY A 101 0.77 7.45 8.36
CA GLY A 101 0.84 6.98 6.97
C GLY A 101 1.26 8.07 6.00
N PHE A 102 2.00 7.66 4.98
CA PHE A 102 2.53 8.52 3.92
C PHE A 102 2.16 7.96 2.55
N SER A 103 2.00 8.86 1.59
CA SER A 103 1.89 8.49 0.18
C SER A 103 2.63 9.46 -0.72
N CYS A 104 3.05 8.94 -1.87
CA CYS A 104 3.56 9.73 -2.99
C CYS A 104 2.87 9.30 -4.28
N ASN A 105 2.85 10.20 -5.25
CA ASN A 105 2.22 9.98 -6.54
C ASN A 105 3.14 9.18 -7.47
N GLY A 106 2.62 8.08 -8.01
CA GLY A 106 3.29 7.28 -9.05
C GLY A 106 3.32 8.02 -10.38
N ILE A 107 4.07 7.51 -11.35
CA ILE A 107 4.28 8.19 -12.64
C ILE A 107 2.97 8.37 -13.43
N ASP A 108 2.14 7.34 -13.51
CA ASP A 108 0.90 7.41 -14.29
C ASP A 108 -0.16 8.24 -13.57
N GLN A 109 -0.29 8.07 -12.26
CA GLN A 109 -1.16 8.93 -11.44
C GLN A 109 -0.73 10.41 -11.46
N ALA A 110 0.57 10.71 -11.58
CA ALA A 110 1.07 12.07 -11.73
C ALA A 110 0.84 12.67 -13.11
N ALA A 111 0.67 11.83 -14.14
CA ALA A 111 0.31 12.24 -15.48
C ALA A 111 -1.21 12.51 -15.64
N ASP A 112 -2.00 12.36 -14.57
CA ASP A 112 -3.48 12.40 -14.60
C ASP A 112 -4.03 11.38 -15.62
N ASP A 113 -3.42 10.20 -15.64
CA ASP A 113 -3.80 9.09 -16.50
C ASP A 113 -5.22 8.61 -16.13
N SER A 114 -6.04 8.36 -17.17
CA SER A 114 -7.43 7.93 -17.04
C SER A 114 -7.68 6.48 -17.50
N TYR A 115 -6.63 5.71 -17.71
CA TYR A 115 -6.66 4.33 -18.20
C TYR A 115 -6.84 3.32 -17.05
N GLY A 116 -7.38 2.16 -17.42
CA GLY A 116 -7.57 1.05 -16.49
C GLY A 116 -8.38 1.43 -15.25
N ASP A 117 -7.94 0.92 -14.11
CA ASP A 117 -8.59 1.17 -12.82
C ASP A 117 -8.10 2.45 -12.11
N LEU A 118 -7.16 3.19 -12.70
CA LEU A 118 -6.55 4.37 -12.08
C LEU A 118 -7.57 5.47 -11.69
N PRO A 119 -8.62 5.77 -12.48
CA PRO A 119 -9.66 6.72 -12.05
C PRO A 119 -10.41 6.33 -10.78
N ALA A 120 -10.41 5.05 -10.40
CA ALA A 120 -11.06 4.59 -9.17
C ALA A 120 -10.14 4.70 -7.93
N ARG A 121 -8.89 5.14 -8.12
CA ARG A 121 -7.83 5.22 -7.13
C ARG A 121 -7.37 6.66 -6.96
N ALA A 122 -7.44 7.17 -5.73
CA ALA A 122 -7.08 8.55 -5.41
C ALA A 122 -6.19 8.67 -4.16
N CYS A 123 -5.88 7.57 -3.46
CA CYS A 123 -5.20 7.65 -2.16
C CYS A 123 -3.72 8.06 -2.28
N ALA A 124 -3.11 7.90 -3.45
CA ALA A 124 -1.79 8.43 -3.77
C ALA A 124 -1.82 9.92 -4.16
N GLN A 125 -2.97 10.44 -4.60
CA GLN A 125 -3.13 11.82 -5.07
C GLN A 125 -3.27 12.81 -3.90
N TRP A 126 -2.81 14.04 -4.14
CA TRP A 126 -3.07 15.18 -3.25
C TRP A 126 -4.58 15.47 -3.13
N ASP A 127 -5.02 15.92 -1.95
CA ASP A 127 -6.43 16.19 -1.65
C ASP A 127 -7.04 17.42 -2.36
N GLY A 128 -6.23 18.19 -3.09
CA GLY A 128 -6.69 19.40 -3.80
C GLY A 128 -6.85 20.63 -2.91
N VAL A 129 -6.56 20.55 -1.61
CA VAL A 129 -6.81 21.63 -0.65
C VAL A 129 -5.57 22.49 -0.50
N ALA A 130 -5.66 23.76 -0.92
CA ALA A 130 -4.55 24.71 -0.83
C ALA A 130 -3.92 24.76 0.59
N GLY A 131 -2.61 24.53 0.67
CA GLY A 131 -1.88 24.48 1.95
C GLY A 131 -1.96 23.15 2.70
N SER A 132 -2.70 22.16 2.19
CA SER A 132 -2.73 20.80 2.72
C SER A 132 -1.53 19.99 2.24
N ASN A 133 -1.00 19.16 3.13
CA ASN A 133 -0.03 18.12 2.82
C ASN A 133 -0.67 16.73 2.91
N ARG A 134 -1.96 16.62 2.54
CA ARG A 134 -2.72 15.38 2.64
C ARG A 134 -3.02 14.76 1.29
N SER A 135 -3.11 13.44 1.29
CA SER A 135 -3.69 12.72 0.17
C SER A 135 -5.21 12.69 0.28
N ALA A 136 -5.91 12.33 -0.79
CA ALA A 136 -7.37 12.22 -0.78
C ALA A 136 -7.91 11.25 0.30
N CYS A 137 -7.08 10.34 0.80
CA CYS A 137 -7.42 9.37 1.85
C CYS A 137 -6.86 9.76 3.24
N GLY A 138 -6.38 11.00 3.41
CA GLY A 138 -5.91 11.55 4.68
C GLY A 138 -4.47 11.20 5.06
N LEU A 139 -3.72 10.52 4.18
CA LEU A 139 -2.30 10.22 4.41
C LEU A 139 -1.46 11.50 4.27
N THR A 140 -0.26 11.50 4.82
CA THR A 140 0.69 12.58 4.57
C THR A 140 1.22 12.46 3.14
N TYR A 141 0.82 13.37 2.26
CA TYR A 141 1.25 13.40 0.87
C TYR A 141 2.61 14.10 0.75
N VAL A 142 3.58 13.43 0.13
CA VAL A 142 4.97 13.94 0.01
C VAL A 142 5.39 14.28 -1.43
N GLY A 143 4.43 14.40 -2.34
CA GLY A 143 4.69 14.76 -3.74
C GLY A 143 4.90 13.54 -4.65
N LEU A 144 5.78 13.69 -5.64
CA LEU A 144 6.09 12.63 -6.61
C LEU A 144 7.02 11.58 -6.02
N CYS A 145 6.74 10.30 -6.28
CA CYS A 145 7.59 9.21 -5.78
C CYS A 145 9.03 9.27 -6.31
N THR A 146 9.21 9.74 -7.55
CA THR A 146 10.53 9.96 -8.18
C THR A 146 11.40 10.97 -7.45
N THR A 147 10.81 11.84 -6.62
CA THR A 147 11.52 12.82 -5.79
C THR A 147 11.58 12.38 -4.33
N ALA A 148 10.53 11.73 -3.82
CA ALA A 148 10.44 11.30 -2.43
C ALA A 148 11.36 10.10 -2.12
N CYS A 149 11.57 9.21 -3.08
CA CYS A 149 12.27 7.93 -2.92
C CYS A 149 13.63 7.93 -3.64
N THR A 150 14.61 7.19 -3.12
CA THR A 150 15.93 7.10 -3.79
C THR A 150 16.03 5.91 -4.73
N THR A 151 15.21 4.88 -4.51
CA THR A 151 15.11 3.73 -5.41
C THR A 151 13.89 3.94 -6.31
N ALA A 152 14.08 3.78 -7.62
CA ALA A 152 13.01 3.87 -8.60
C ALA A 152 12.02 2.70 -8.48
N SER A 153 10.88 2.84 -9.15
CA SER A 153 9.75 1.91 -9.07
C SER A 153 10.14 0.43 -9.32
N PRO A 154 9.70 -0.53 -8.48
CA PRO A 154 8.97 -0.34 -7.22
C PRO A 154 9.78 0.43 -6.18
N TYR A 155 9.22 1.51 -5.65
CA TYR A 155 9.97 2.48 -4.87
C TYR A 155 10.41 1.92 -3.53
N ALA A 156 11.58 2.37 -3.08
CA ALA A 156 12.11 2.11 -1.76
C ALA A 156 12.90 3.32 -1.23
N ASN A 157 13.19 3.30 0.07
CA ASN A 157 13.93 4.35 0.76
C ASN A 157 13.25 5.73 0.63
N CYS A 158 11.93 5.76 0.86
CA CYS A 158 11.09 6.95 0.69
C CYS A 158 11.11 7.86 1.92
N ALA A 159 11.15 9.19 1.71
CA ALA A 159 11.25 10.18 2.77
C ALA A 159 9.91 10.51 3.42
N SER A 160 9.88 10.53 4.75
CA SER A 160 8.68 10.82 5.55
C SER A 160 8.46 12.32 5.80
N GLY A 161 8.54 13.17 4.75
CA GLY A 161 8.30 14.61 4.86
C GLY A 161 9.25 15.37 5.80
N GLY A 162 10.55 15.01 5.80
CA GLY A 162 11.58 15.60 6.66
C GLY A 162 12.09 14.68 7.78
N GLY A 163 11.49 13.50 7.94
CA GLY A 163 11.93 12.45 8.87
C GLY A 163 12.83 11.38 8.24
N ALA A 164 13.00 10.26 8.96
CA ALA A 164 13.72 9.09 8.49
C ALA A 164 13.10 8.50 7.21
N ARG A 165 13.95 7.87 6.40
CA ARG A 165 13.54 7.15 5.20
C ARG A 165 13.05 5.74 5.55
N ALA A 166 12.02 5.28 4.84
CA ALA A 166 11.46 3.96 5.02
C ALA A 166 11.85 3.04 3.84
N ASP A 167 12.32 1.84 4.16
CA ASP A 167 12.54 0.78 3.17
C ASP A 167 11.29 -0.10 3.00
N ALA A 168 10.44 -0.19 4.03
CA ALA A 168 9.15 -0.87 3.97
C ALA A 168 8.12 0.00 3.23
N VAL A 169 8.20 -0.04 1.90
CA VAL A 169 7.38 0.75 0.98
C VAL A 169 6.69 -0.20 0.01
N VAL A 170 5.38 -0.03 -0.15
CA VAL A 170 4.58 -0.76 -1.14
C VAL A 170 4.19 0.19 -2.25
N THR A 171 4.54 -0.16 -3.48
CA THR A 171 4.07 0.53 -4.69
C THR A 171 2.89 -0.24 -5.26
N SER A 172 1.79 0.46 -5.52
CA SER A 172 0.58 -0.12 -6.12
C SER A 172 0.61 0.04 -7.64
N PHE A 173 0.34 -1.05 -8.33
CA PHE A 173 0.09 -1.08 -9.77
C PHE A 173 -1.32 -1.61 -10.05
N LEU A 174 -1.95 -1.09 -11.09
CA LEU A 174 -3.34 -1.31 -11.43
C LEU A 174 -3.48 -1.99 -12.79
N SER A 175 -4.60 -2.67 -12.96
CA SER A 175 -4.92 -3.35 -14.20
C SER A 175 -5.43 -2.38 -15.26
N GLY A 176 -5.21 -2.73 -16.53
CA GLY A 176 -5.66 -1.94 -17.67
C GLY A 176 -4.58 -1.77 -18.73
N THR A 177 -4.98 -1.34 -19.92
CA THR A 177 -4.05 -1.00 -20.99
C THR A 177 -3.49 0.40 -20.75
N ALA A 178 -2.20 0.49 -20.41
CA ALA A 178 -1.47 1.75 -20.46
C ALA A 178 -1.53 2.34 -21.89
N PRO A 179 -1.43 3.69 -22.05
CA PRO A 179 -1.47 4.36 -23.35
C PRO A 179 -0.39 3.90 -24.35
#